data_AF-A0A8K0DH16-F1
#
_entry.id   AF-A0A8K0DH16-F1
#
_cell.length_a   1.000
_cell.length_b   1.000
_cell.length_c   1.000
_cell.angle_alpha   90.00
_cell.angle_beta   90.00
_cell.angle_gamma   90.00
#
_symmetry.space_group_name_H-M   'P 1'
#
loop_
_entity.id
_entity.type
_entity.pdbx_description
1 polymer ?
#
loop_
_entity_poly.entity_id
_entity_poly.type
_entity_poly.pdbx_seq_one_letter_code
_entity_poly.pdbx_strand_id
1 'polypeptide(L)'
;MEQAFIGADFTQAYVSCALGIPSVGYVMICFGVVNALCSLLFGSVMKYIGRAPIIALGAVVHTALCVWLLIWRPHPTSPVLFFMASGLWGVGDAVWQTQINDLDQAFISKEIGDETNNLESSSDEEQETLGY
;
A
#
# COMPACT_ATOMS: atom_id res chain seq x y z
N MET A 1 7.76 -0.55 -7.83
CA MET A 1 8.98 0.30 -7.76
C MET A 1 9.32 0.66 -6.32
N GLU A 2 8.37 1.08 -5.49
CA GLU A 2 8.60 1.39 -4.07
C GLU A 2 9.26 0.25 -3.26
N GLN A 3 8.76 -0.99 -3.40
CA GLN A 3 9.35 -2.18 -2.77
C GLN A 3 10.82 -2.44 -3.16
N ALA A 4 11.19 -2.12 -4.41
CA ALA A 4 12.56 -2.27 -4.88
C ALA A 4 13.48 -1.19 -4.29
N PHE A 5 12.97 0.02 -4.09
CA PHE A 5 13.73 1.12 -3.48
C PHE A 5 14.08 0.83 -2.02
N ILE A 6 13.11 0.34 -1.21
CA ILE A 6 13.41 -0.03 0.17
C ILE A 6 14.27 -1.29 0.27
N GLY A 7 14.01 -2.28 -0.59
CA GLY A 7 14.70 -3.57 -0.56
C GLY A 7 16.13 -3.55 -1.10
N ALA A 8 16.45 -2.62 -2.02
CA ALA A 8 17.78 -2.50 -2.63
C ALA A 8 18.49 -1.20 -2.20
N ASP A 9 17.97 -0.03 -2.57
CA ASP A 9 18.71 1.23 -2.37
C ASP A 9 18.80 1.65 -0.90
N PHE A 10 17.71 1.54 -0.14
CA PHE A 10 17.68 1.95 1.27
C PHE A 10 18.51 1.01 2.16
N THR A 11 18.33 -0.30 2.02
CA THR A 11 19.07 -1.29 2.80
C THR A 11 20.54 -1.37 2.42
N GLN A 12 20.88 -1.23 1.13
CA GLN A 12 22.27 -1.33 0.65
C GLN A 12 23.06 -0.02 0.87
N ALA A 13 22.49 1.15 0.60
CA ALA A 13 23.22 2.42 0.72
C ALA A 13 23.21 3.02 2.13
N TYR A 14 22.12 2.85 2.89
CA TYR A 14 21.97 3.47 4.22
C TYR A 14 22.20 2.49 5.36
N VAL A 15 21.47 1.36 5.37
CA VAL A 15 21.52 0.42 6.51
C VAL A 15 22.84 -0.35 6.54
N SER A 16 23.30 -0.85 5.39
CA SER A 16 24.56 -1.62 5.31
C SER A 16 25.79 -0.76 5.58
N CYS A 17 25.79 0.51 5.14
CA CYS A 17 26.91 1.45 5.36
C CYS A 17 26.97 2.01 6.79
N ALA A 18 25.83 2.27 7.44
CA ALA A 18 25.81 2.90 8.77
C ALA A 18 25.72 1.90 9.94
N LEU A 19 25.10 0.73 9.72
CA LEU A 19 24.72 -0.23 10.76
C LEU A 19 25.17 -1.67 10.48
N GLY A 20 25.71 -1.94 9.29
CA GLY A 20 26.17 -3.26 8.86
C GLY A 20 25.06 -4.18 8.35
N ILE A 21 25.47 -5.18 7.55
CA ILE A 21 24.60 -6.17 6.89
C ILE A 21 23.67 -6.94 7.85
N PRO A 22 24.06 -7.33 9.08
CA PRO A 22 23.16 -8.06 9.98
C PRO A 22 21.93 -7.25 10.40
N SER A 23 22.07 -5.93 10.45
CA SER A 23 21.03 -5.00 10.88
C SER A 23 19.92 -4.84 9.85
N VAL A 24 20.18 -5.18 8.58
CA VAL A 24 19.21 -5.12 7.47
C VAL A 24 17.99 -6.01 7.74
N GLY A 25 18.23 -7.23 8.25
CA GLY A 25 17.15 -8.16 8.57
C GLY A 25 16.20 -7.61 9.65
N TYR A 26 16.74 -6.99 10.70
CA TYR A 26 15.95 -6.39 11.77
C TYR A 26 15.08 -5.23 11.27
N VAL A 27 15.62 -4.40 10.39
CA VAL A 27 14.89 -3.27 9.78
C VAL A 27 13.75 -3.77 8.89
N MET A 28 13.95 -4.87 8.18
CA MET A 28 12.92 -5.50 7.33
C MET A 28 11.82 -6.18 8.14
N ILE A 29 12.15 -6.77 9.30
CA ILE A 29 11.15 -7.32 10.23
C ILE A 29 10.27 -6.19 10.79
N CYS A 30 10.85 -5.06 11.18
CA CYS A 30 10.10 -3.89 11.64
C CYS A 30 9.16 -3.37 10.54
N PHE A 31 9.66 -3.25 9.32
CA PHE A 31 8.85 -2.91 8.14
C PHE A 31 7.65 -3.86 7.99
N GLY A 32 7.88 -5.18 8.05
CA GLY A 32 6.83 -6.18 7.92
C GLY A 32 5.77 -6.11 9.03
N VAL A 33 6.19 -5.95 10.28
CA VAL A 33 5.26 -5.85 11.43
C VAL A 33 4.40 -4.61 11.33
N VAL A 34 4.99 -3.45 11.03
CA VAL A 34 4.25 -2.19 10.91
C VAL A 34 3.30 -2.24 9.72
N ASN A 35 3.74 -2.77 8.57
CA ASN A 35 2.89 -2.96 7.40
C ASN A 35 1.66 -3.84 7.73
N ALA A 36 1.86 -4.96 8.44
CA ALA A 36 0.76 -5.84 8.84
C ALA A 36 -0.24 -5.14 9.78
N LEU A 37 0.26 -4.44 10.81
CA LEU A 37 -0.60 -3.67 11.73
C LEU A 37 -1.38 -2.58 11.00
N CYS A 38 -0.72 -1.84 10.13
CA CYS A 38 -1.35 -0.79 9.33
C CYS A 38 -2.37 -1.35 8.35
N SER A 39 -2.11 -2.49 7.71
CA SER A 39 -3.07 -3.16 6.83
C SER A 39 -4.37 -3.54 7.58
N LEU A 40 -4.24 -4.05 8.80
CA LEU A 40 -5.41 -4.37 9.65
C LEU A 40 -6.18 -3.10 10.06
N LEU A 41 -5.45 -2.05 10.44
CA LEU A 41 -6.04 -0.78 10.85
C LEU A 41 -6.73 -0.09 9.67
N PHE A 42 -6.08 0.05 8.51
CA PHE A 42 -6.66 0.66 7.33
C PHE A 42 -7.83 -0.14 6.78
N GLY A 43 -7.76 -1.48 6.77
CA GLY A 43 -8.90 -2.34 6.42
C GLY A 43 -10.14 -2.08 7.30
N SER A 44 -9.93 -1.77 8.58
CA SER A 44 -11.02 -1.43 9.50
C SER A 44 -11.49 0.02 9.37
N VAL A 45 -10.56 0.96 9.21
CA VAL A 45 -10.82 2.41 9.14
C VAL A 45 -11.46 2.82 7.81
N MET A 46 -11.16 2.13 6.71
CA MET A 46 -11.80 2.35 5.41
C MET A 46 -13.32 2.22 5.48
N LYS A 47 -13.85 1.35 6.36
CA LYS A 47 -15.30 1.20 6.57
C LYS A 47 -15.98 2.45 7.15
N TYR A 48 -15.24 3.36 7.77
CA TYR A 48 -15.82 4.51 8.50
C TYR A 48 -15.60 5.86 7.81
N ILE A 49 -14.45 6.10 7.16
CA ILE A 49 -14.02 7.46 6.76
C ILE A 49 -13.97 7.65 5.22
N GLY A 50 -14.03 6.56 4.45
CA GLY A 50 -13.93 6.60 2.98
C GLY A 50 -12.48 6.67 2.45
N ARG A 51 -12.29 6.38 1.16
CA ARG A 51 -10.96 6.17 0.52
C ARG A 51 -10.06 7.41 0.47
N ALA A 52 -10.63 8.56 0.07
CA ALA A 52 -9.86 9.77 -0.24
C ALA A 52 -9.03 10.36 0.93
N PRO A 53 -9.56 10.51 2.16
CA PRO A 53 -8.79 11.06 3.28
C PRO A 53 -7.67 10.12 3.75
N ILE A 54 -7.85 8.80 3.63
CA ILE A 54 -6.82 7.81 3.99
C ILE A 54 -5.64 7.88 3.00
N ILE A 55 -5.92 8.00 1.70
CA ILE A 55 -4.90 8.22 0.67
C ILE A 55 -4.13 9.51 0.93
N ALA A 56 -4.83 10.61 1.21
CA ALA A 56 -4.19 11.91 1.45
C ALA A 56 -3.28 11.88 2.69
N LEU A 57 -3.75 11.28 3.79
CA LEU A 57 -2.97 11.15 5.02
C LEU A 57 -1.73 10.26 4.80
N GLY A 58 -1.90 9.12 4.12
CA GLY A 58 -0.80 8.22 3.77
C GLY A 58 0.24 8.90 2.88
N ALA A 59 -0.20 9.62 1.84
CA ALA A 59 0.69 10.35 0.93
C ALA A 59 1.46 11.47 1.64
N VAL A 60 0.82 12.23 2.54
CA VAL A 60 1.48 13.29 3.31
C VAL A 60 2.52 12.70 4.26
N VAL A 61 2.17 11.65 5.00
CA VAL A 61 3.10 10.99 5.94
C VAL A 61 4.28 10.38 5.18
N HIS A 62 4.03 9.70 4.07
CA HIS A 62 5.08 9.08 3.27
C HIS A 62 6.00 10.11 2.60
N THR A 63 5.44 11.19 2.04
CA THR A 63 6.23 12.27 1.43
C THR A 63 7.07 13.01 2.47
N ALA A 64 6.50 13.30 3.65
CA ALA A 64 7.23 13.93 4.75
C ALA A 64 8.40 13.06 5.24
N LEU A 65 8.21 11.74 5.28
CA LEU A 65 9.23 10.76 5.62
C LEU A 65 10.35 10.71 4.57
N CYS A 66 10.01 10.67 3.29
CA CYS A 66 11.00 10.71 2.20
C CYS A 66 11.82 12.01 2.23
N VAL A 67 11.17 13.15 2.44
CA VAL A 67 11.85 14.45 2.60
C VAL A 67 12.75 14.44 3.84
N TRP A 68 12.28 13.89 4.96
CA TRP A 68 13.09 13.73 6.16
C TRP A 68 14.33 12.87 5.92
N LEU A 69 14.19 11.73 5.23
CA LEU A 69 15.29 10.85 4.86
C LEU A 69 16.28 11.49 3.89
N LEU A 70 15.82 12.35 2.99
CA LEU A 70 16.68 13.07 2.03
C LEU A 70 17.51 14.17 2.70
N ILE A 71 16.99 14.79 3.77
CA ILE A 71 17.67 15.88 4.48
C ILE A 71 18.56 15.32 5.61
N TRP A 72 18.18 14.20 6.21
CA TRP A 72 18.86 13.63 7.37
C TRP A 72 20.13 12.88 6.98
N ARG A 73 21.28 13.27 7.57
CA ARG A 73 22.53 12.52 7.43
C ARG A 73 22.55 11.31 8.38
N PRO A 74 22.81 10.09 7.88
CA PRO A 74 22.89 8.91 8.72
C PRO A 74 24.07 9.04 9.71
N HIS A 75 23.77 9.11 11.01
CA HIS A 75 24.77 9.06 12.06
C HIS A 75 24.66 7.73 12.82
N PRO A 76 25.77 6.97 13.00
CA PRO A 76 25.76 5.63 13.62
C PRO A 76 25.33 5.60 15.10
N THR A 77 25.17 6.76 15.73
CA THR A 77 24.85 6.90 17.15
C THR A 77 23.37 6.68 17.47
N SER A 78 22.50 6.66 16.46
CA SER A 78 21.05 6.58 16.64
C SER A 78 20.39 5.56 15.68
N PRO A 79 20.55 4.26 15.94
CA PRO A 79 20.00 3.20 15.07
C PRO A 79 18.47 3.19 15.02
N VAL A 80 17.81 3.73 16.04
CA VAL A 80 16.35 3.88 16.16
C VAL A 80 15.74 4.59 14.96
N LEU A 81 16.45 5.55 14.36
CA LEU A 81 15.93 6.33 13.23
C LEU A 81 15.81 5.49 11.94
N PHE A 82 16.63 4.45 11.78
CA PHE A 82 16.51 3.52 10.66
C PHE A 82 15.29 2.60 10.79
N PHE A 83 14.96 2.18 12.01
CA PHE A 83 13.74 1.42 12.30
C PHE A 83 12.48 2.25 12.14
N MET A 84 12.50 3.50 12.61
CA MET A 84 11.40 4.46 12.42
C MET A 84 11.14 4.71 10.92
N ALA A 85 12.21 4.90 10.15
CA ALA A 85 12.11 5.08 8.71
C ALA A 85 11.52 3.86 8.00
N SER A 86 11.96 2.63 8.31
CA SER A 86 11.39 1.44 7.66
C SER A 86 9.97 1.16 8.13
N GLY A 87 9.65 1.36 9.40
CA GLY A 87 8.29 1.22 9.91
C GLY A 87 7.35 2.19 9.21
N LEU A 88 7.74 3.46 9.11
CA LEU A 88 6.92 4.49 8.50
C LEU A 88 6.83 4.31 6.95
N TRP A 89 7.84 3.69 6.32
CA TRP A 89 7.74 3.21 4.94
C TRP A 89 6.74 2.06 4.80
N GLY A 90 6.70 1.14 5.76
CA GLY A 90 5.70 0.06 5.85
C GLY A 90 4.26 0.57 5.96
N VAL A 91 4.05 1.73 6.59
CA VAL A 91 2.73 2.40 6.60
C VAL A 91 2.33 2.82 5.18
N GLY A 92 3.25 3.42 4.42
CA GLY A 92 3.00 3.85 3.04
C GLY A 92 2.64 2.69 2.12
N ASP A 93 3.42 1.61 2.21
CA ASP A 93 3.18 0.38 1.45
C ASP A 93 1.80 -0.23 1.78
N ALA A 94 1.42 -0.27 3.06
CA ALA A 94 0.11 -0.76 3.49
C ALA A 94 -1.03 0.06 2.85
N VAL A 95 -0.91 1.39 2.83
CA VAL A 95 -1.90 2.27 2.22
C VAL A 95 -1.98 2.00 0.72
N TRP A 96 -0.85 1.99 0.02
CA TRP A 96 -0.83 1.80 -1.42
C TRP A 96 -1.40 0.44 -1.86
N GLN A 97 -1.00 -0.64 -1.18
CA GLN A 97 -1.55 -1.98 -1.44
C GLN A 97 -3.05 -2.04 -1.18
N THR A 98 -3.51 -1.48 -0.05
CA THR A 98 -4.94 -1.49 0.29
C THR A 98 -5.76 -0.76 -0.77
N GLN A 99 -5.27 0.36 -1.29
CA GLN A 99 -5.99 1.16 -2.27
C GLN A 99 -5.99 0.54 -3.67
N ILE A 100 -4.88 -0.07 -4.12
CA ILE A 100 -4.84 -0.79 -5.40
C ILE A 100 -5.78 -1.98 -5.38
N ASN A 101 -5.71 -2.80 -4.34
CA ASN A 101 -6.54 -4.00 -4.23
C ASN A 101 -8.04 -3.64 -4.26
N ASP A 102 -8.42 -2.55 -3.59
CA ASP A 102 -9.81 -2.10 -3.52
C ASP A 102 -10.29 -1.48 -4.86
N LEU A 103 -9.40 -0.84 -5.63
CA LEU A 103 -9.70 -0.36 -6.98
C LEU A 103 -9.86 -1.51 -7.98
N ASP A 104 -8.98 -2.50 -7.91
CA ASP A 104 -9.02 -3.69 -8.77
C ASP A 104 -10.32 -4.48 -8.57
N GLN A 105 -10.71 -4.70 -7.31
CA GLN A 105 -11.99 -5.33 -6.98
C GLN A 105 -13.20 -4.54 -7.49
N ALA A 106 -13.19 -3.21 -7.38
CA ALA A 106 -14.27 -2.37 -7.88
C ALA A 106 -14.41 -2.44 -9.40
N PHE A 107 -13.29 -2.52 -10.13
CA PHE A 107 -13.29 -2.68 -11.58
C PHE A 107 -13.88 -4.03 -11.99
N ILE A 108 -13.45 -5.12 -11.36
CA ILE A 108 -13.96 -6.48 -11.62
C ILE A 108 -15.47 -6.56 -11.35
N SER A 109 -15.95 -6.01 -10.23
CA SER A 109 -17.40 -5.99 -9.95
C SER A 109 -18.20 -5.22 -11.00
N LYS A 110 -17.63 -4.16 -11.59
CA LYS A 110 -18.30 -3.42 -12.66
C LYS A 110 -18.37 -4.21 -13.96
N GLU A 111 -17.27 -4.88 -14.34
CA GLU A 111 -17.23 -5.73 -15.55
C GLU A 111 -18.27 -6.84 -15.46
N ILE A 112 -18.32 -7.56 -14.32
CA ILE A 112 -19.29 -8.62 -14.08
C ILE A 112 -20.72 -8.06 -14.12
N GLY A 113 -20.96 -6.89 -13.51
CA GLY A 113 -22.27 -6.24 -13.52
C GLY A 113 -22.74 -5.86 -14.93
N ASP A 114 -21.85 -5.30 -15.75
CA ASP A 114 -22.14 -4.95 -17.14
C ASP A 114 -22.38 -6.23 -17.97
N GLU A 115 -21.65 -7.31 -17.74
CA GLU A 115 -21.86 -8.61 -18.40
C GLU A 115 -23.22 -9.23 -18.02
N THR A 116 -23.60 -9.21 -16.73
CA THR A 116 -24.91 -9.69 -16.28
C THR A 116 -26.08 -8.89 -16.89
N ASN A 117 -25.95 -7.56 -16.98
CA ASN A 117 -26.99 -6.72 -17.57
C ASN A 117 -27.16 -6.99 -19.08
N ASN A 118 -26.07 -7.25 -19.80
CA ASN A 118 -26.13 -7.61 -21.22
C ASN A 118 -26.81 -8.97 -21.43
N LEU A 119 -26.57 -9.93 -20.55
CA LEU A 119 -27.22 -11.25 -20.60
C LEU A 119 -28.72 -11.15 -20.32
N GLU A 120 -29.14 -10.41 -19.29
CA GLU A 120 -30.57 -10.16 -19.01
C GLU A 120 -31.27 -9.51 -20.22
N SER A 121 -30.67 -8.45 -20.78
CA SER A 121 -31.20 -7.79 -21.98
C SER A 121 -31.34 -8.74 -23.17
N SER A 122 -30.39 -9.65 -23.38
CA SER A 122 -30.47 -10.63 -24.48
C SER A 122 -31.57 -11.68 -24.25
N SER A 123 -31.81 -12.07 -23.00
CA SER A 123 -32.86 -13.03 -22.65
C SER A 123 -34.26 -12.43 -22.75
N ASP A 124 -34.43 -11.15 -22.39
CA ASP A 124 -35.68 -10.43 -22.52
C ASP A 124 -36.05 -10.24 -24.01
N GLU A 125 -35.07 -9.89 -24.85
CA GLU A 125 -35.25 -9.76 -26.29
C GLU A 125 -35.57 -11.11 -26.95
N GLU A 126 -34.96 -12.21 -26.50
CA GLU A 126 -35.29 -13.56 -26.95
C GLU A 126 -36.73 -13.96 -26.57
N GLN A 127 -37.19 -13.62 -25.35
CA GLN A 127 -38.57 -13.87 -24.93
C GLN A 127 -39.59 -13.05 -25.74
N GLU A 128 -39.29 -11.79 -26.06
CA GLU A 128 -40.13 -10.94 -26.91
C GLU A 128 -40.22 -11.49 -28.34
N THR A 129 -39.10 -12.01 -28.87
CA THR A 129 -39.03 -12.57 -30.23
C THR A 129 -39.76 -13.91 -30.34
N LEU A 130 -39.78 -14.72 -29.27
CA LEU A 130 -40.46 -16.01 -29.23
C LEU A 130 -41.98 -15.91 -29.01
N GLY A 131 -42.53 -14.71 -28.81
CA GLY A 131 -43.96 -14.44 -28.92
C GLY A 131 -44.83 -15.14 -27.86
N TYR A 132 -44.43 -15.03 -26.59
CA TYR A 132 -45.34 -15.21 -25.45
C TYR A 132 -46.03 -13.91 -25.07
#